data_AF-A0A3D4ELG6-F1
#
_entry.id   AF-A0A3D4ELG6-F1
#
_cell.length_a   1.000
_cell.length_b   1.000
_cell.length_c   1.000
_cell.angle_alpha   90.00
_cell.angle_beta   90.00
_cell.angle_gamma   90.00
#
_symmetry.space_group_name_H-M   'P 1'
#
loop_
_entity.id
_entity.type
_entity.pdbx_description
1 polymer ?
#
loop_
_entity_poly.entity_id
_entity_poly.type
_entity_poly.pdbx_seq_one_letter_code
_entity_poly.pdbx_strand_id
1 'polypeptide(L)'
;QDTYFGLFNRIAYGPPIENIKKMLALHQAGILNFSFARHPSTVSTKRGWTVTLNDHKQDADFMIDARIPRKFTKSSAILFNGNSSTFLFSSPSEQDWVDLHCTIEGHPISSTGAIEKNIVLYGTPTEHILFDNDSLSRAHNDTSSAWARNTVKNVQEIKNYNLTYES
;
A
#
# COMPACT_ATOMS: atom_id res chain seq x y z
N GLN A 1 21.90 17.72 -6.38
CA GLN A 1 22.28 17.02 -7.62
C GLN A 1 21.01 16.84 -8.43
N ASP A 2 20.84 17.66 -9.47
CA ASP A 2 19.65 17.70 -10.32
C ASP A 2 19.82 16.70 -11.47
N THR A 3 19.44 15.46 -11.22
CA THR A 3 19.29 14.46 -12.28
C THR A 3 17.95 14.67 -13.00
N TYR A 4 18.01 15.01 -14.28
CA TYR A 4 16.86 15.08 -15.19
C TYR A 4 16.15 13.71 -15.23
N PHE A 5 14.89 13.67 -14.77
CA PHE A 5 14.02 12.51 -14.92
C PHE A 5 13.18 12.71 -16.17
N GLY A 6 13.27 11.77 -17.12
CA GLY A 6 12.51 11.86 -18.36
C GLY A 6 11.01 11.96 -18.06
N LEU A 7 10.35 12.94 -18.67
CA LEU A 7 8.89 13.08 -18.71
C LEU A 7 8.24 11.99 -19.59
N PHE A 8 8.76 10.75 -19.55
CA PHE A 8 8.03 9.62 -20.10
C PHE A 8 6.79 9.47 -19.24
N ASN A 9 5.74 10.17 -19.67
CA ASN A 9 4.38 9.86 -19.35
C ASN A 9 4.23 8.41 -19.79
N ARG A 10 4.27 7.47 -18.83
CA ARG A 10 3.59 6.19 -19.05
C ARG A 10 2.24 6.61 -19.60
N ILE A 11 1.95 6.29 -20.86
CA ILE A 11 0.60 6.47 -21.40
C ILE A 11 -0.24 5.58 -20.51
N ALA A 12 -0.85 6.20 -19.51
CA ALA A 12 -1.74 5.53 -18.59
C ALA A 12 -3.00 5.27 -19.39
N TYR A 13 -3.01 4.17 -20.13
CA TYR A 13 -4.25 3.49 -20.42
C TYR A 13 -4.89 3.32 -19.04
N GLY A 14 -5.99 4.04 -18.81
CA GLY A 14 -6.64 4.03 -17.51
C GLY A 14 -6.81 2.59 -17.01
N PRO A 15 -6.93 2.37 -15.69
CA PRO A 15 -7.10 1.04 -15.14
C PRO A 15 -8.16 0.26 -15.94
N PRO A 16 -7.91 -1.03 -16.27
CA PRO A 16 -8.84 -1.83 -17.04
C PRO A 16 -10.27 -1.66 -16.52
N ILE A 17 -11.26 -1.57 -17.42
CA ILE A 17 -12.66 -1.30 -17.06
C ILE A 17 -13.15 -2.24 -15.94
N GLU A 18 -12.74 -3.50 -15.97
CA GLU A 18 -13.05 -4.48 -14.93
C GLU A 18 -12.52 -4.09 -13.55
N ASN A 19 -11.32 -3.54 -13.47
CA ASN A 19 -10.73 -3.09 -12.20
C ASN A 19 -11.46 -1.87 -11.65
N ILE A 20 -11.88 -0.92 -12.52
CA ILE A 20 -12.73 0.20 -12.09
C ILE A 20 -14.08 -0.30 -11.57
N LYS A 21 -14.70 -1.28 -12.23
CA LYS A 21 -15.96 -1.87 -11.74
C LYS A 21 -15.80 -2.49 -10.35
N LYS A 22 -14.69 -3.17 -10.07
CA LYS A 22 -14.38 -3.71 -8.73
C LYS A 22 -14.26 -2.60 -7.69
N MET A 23 -13.54 -1.51 -8.00
CA MET A 23 -13.41 -0.35 -7.11
C MET A 23 -14.76 0.32 -6.83
N LEU A 24 -15.62 0.45 -7.83
CA LEU A 24 -16.98 0.97 -7.66
C LEU A 24 -17.85 0.07 -6.79
N ALA A 25 -17.75 -1.26 -6.94
CA ALA A 25 -18.47 -2.19 -6.07
C ALA A 25 -18.04 -2.07 -4.59
N LEU A 26 -16.74 -1.90 -4.33
CA LEU A 26 -16.23 -1.66 -2.97
C LEU A 26 -16.73 -0.33 -2.40
N HIS A 27 -16.84 0.70 -3.23
CA HIS A 27 -17.42 1.98 -2.84
C HIS A 27 -18.90 1.86 -2.49
N GLN A 28 -19.67 1.16 -3.32
CA GLN A 28 -21.09 0.88 -3.06
C GLN A 28 -21.30 0.05 -1.79
N ALA A 29 -20.37 -0.84 -1.46
CA ALA A 29 -20.37 -1.61 -0.22
C ALA A 29 -19.93 -0.81 1.03
N GLY A 30 -19.58 0.48 0.88
CA GLY A 30 -19.11 1.32 1.98
C GLY A 30 -17.68 1.02 2.47
N ILE A 31 -16.94 0.17 1.75
CA ILE A 31 -15.56 -0.21 2.09
C ILE A 31 -14.57 0.86 1.60
N LEU A 32 -14.87 1.49 0.47
CA LEU A 32 -14.00 2.49 -0.16
C LEU A 32 -14.69 3.85 -0.24
N ASN A 33 -14.01 4.90 0.21
CA ASN A 33 -14.54 6.26 0.19
C ASN A 33 -13.69 7.15 -0.72
N PHE A 34 -14.30 7.65 -1.80
CA PHE A 34 -13.65 8.53 -2.77
C PHE A 34 -13.93 10.02 -2.54
N SER A 35 -14.65 10.39 -1.49
CA SER A 35 -15.02 11.78 -1.19
C SER A 35 -13.81 12.69 -0.97
N PHE A 36 -12.64 12.12 -0.68
CA PHE A 36 -11.38 12.84 -0.51
C PHE A 36 -10.34 12.53 -1.62
N ALA A 37 -10.73 11.96 -2.76
CA ALA A 37 -9.78 11.52 -3.79
C ALA A 37 -9.10 12.68 -4.56
N ARG A 38 -9.71 13.88 -4.59
CA ARG A 38 -9.23 15.03 -5.38
C ARG A 38 -8.50 16.06 -4.51
N HIS A 39 -7.25 15.75 -4.18
CA HIS A 39 -6.33 16.67 -3.50
C HIS A 39 -6.87 17.25 -2.17
N PRO A 40 -7.11 16.40 -1.16
CA PRO A 40 -7.52 16.87 0.17
C PRO A 40 -6.34 17.50 0.90
N SER A 41 -6.62 18.41 1.84
CA SER A 41 -5.65 18.87 2.81
C SER A 41 -5.66 17.96 4.03
N THR A 42 -4.49 17.75 4.63
CA THR A 42 -4.32 16.90 5.81
C THR A 42 -3.57 17.67 6.89
N VAL A 43 -4.14 17.74 8.10
CA VAL A 43 -3.54 18.40 9.26
C VAL A 43 -3.38 17.38 10.38
N SER A 44 -2.16 17.26 10.91
CA SER A 44 -1.90 16.45 12.10
C SER A 44 -2.46 17.15 13.33
N THR A 45 -3.13 16.40 14.20
CA THR A 45 -3.71 16.87 15.47
C THR A 45 -3.19 16.02 16.62
N LYS A 46 -3.50 16.40 17.86
CA LYS A 46 -3.14 15.61 19.05
C LYS A 46 -3.77 14.21 19.08
N ARG A 47 -4.81 13.95 18.29
CA ARG A 47 -5.57 12.69 18.28
C ARG A 47 -5.41 11.90 16.97
N GLY A 48 -4.56 12.35 16.05
CA GLY A 48 -4.38 11.72 14.74
C GLY A 48 -4.34 12.77 13.63
N TRP A 49 -5.24 12.66 12.68
CA TRP A 49 -5.26 13.46 11.46
C TRP A 49 -6.67 13.97 11.17
N THR A 50 -6.75 15.17 10.64
CA THR A 50 -7.96 15.71 10.03
C THR A 50 -7.71 15.84 8.54
N VAL A 51 -8.59 15.24 7.74
CA VAL A 51 -8.63 15.35 6.29
C VAL A 51 -9.75 16.30 5.90
N THR A 52 -9.46 17.29 5.06
CA THR A 52 -10.44 18.30 4.60
C THR A 52 -10.43 18.42 3.08
N LEU A 53 -11.60 18.46 2.47
CA LEU A 53 -11.77 18.79 1.06
C LEU A 53 -13.07 19.57 0.89
N ASN A 54 -12.96 20.85 0.50
CA ASN A 54 -14.08 21.79 0.49
C ASN A 54 -14.78 21.81 1.86
N ASP A 55 -16.10 21.58 1.90
CA ASP A 55 -16.91 21.55 3.12
C ASP A 55 -16.90 20.18 3.82
N HIS A 56 -16.21 19.18 3.27
CA HIS A 56 -16.09 17.87 3.89
C HIS A 56 -14.88 17.81 4.83
N LYS A 57 -15.12 17.29 6.02
CA LYS A 57 -14.09 17.07 7.04
C LYS A 57 -14.25 15.68 7.65
N GLN A 58 -13.14 14.96 7.78
CA GLN A 58 -13.09 13.64 8.41
C GLN A 58 -11.87 13.55 9.32
N ASP A 59 -12.08 13.09 10.55
CA ASP A 59 -10.99 12.74 11.45
C ASP A 59 -10.60 11.27 11.26
N ALA A 60 -9.31 11.00 11.35
CA ALA A 60 -8.69 9.68 11.21
C ALA A 60 -7.63 9.49 12.29
N ASP A 61 -7.61 8.32 12.92
CA ASP A 61 -6.63 8.03 13.98
C ASP A 61 -5.22 7.85 13.40
N PHE A 62 -5.13 7.25 12.21
CA PHE A 62 -3.88 6.89 11.56
C PHE A 62 -3.82 7.39 10.11
N MET A 63 -2.63 7.80 9.68
CA MET A 63 -2.31 8.11 8.28
C MET A 63 -1.18 7.21 7.82
N ILE A 64 -1.40 6.48 6.74
CA ILE A 64 -0.38 5.64 6.11
C ILE A 64 -0.01 6.30 4.78
N ASP A 65 1.19 6.87 4.72
CA ASP A 65 1.75 7.33 3.45
C ASP A 65 2.34 6.13 2.71
N ALA A 66 1.57 5.61 1.74
CA ALA A 66 1.92 4.46 0.92
C ALA A 66 2.20 4.82 -0.55
N ARG A 67 2.47 6.10 -0.84
CA ARG A 67 2.73 6.54 -2.21
C ARG A 67 4.08 5.98 -2.67
N ILE A 68 4.09 5.27 -3.79
CA ILE A 68 5.33 4.83 -4.45
C ILE A 68 6.12 6.09 -4.83
N PRO A 69 7.29 6.34 -4.24
CA PRO A 69 8.07 7.52 -4.54
C PRO A 69 8.62 7.42 -5.97
N ARG A 70 8.68 8.55 -6.69
CA ARG A 70 9.34 8.58 -8.02
C ARG A 70 10.85 8.36 -7.96
N LYS A 71 11.47 8.69 -6.82
CA LYS A 71 12.86 8.44 -6.46
C LYS A 71 12.96 8.34 -4.95
N PHE A 72 13.88 7.54 -4.42
CA PHE A 72 14.20 7.56 -2.99
C PHE A 72 14.80 8.91 -2.59
N THR A 73 14.10 9.57 -1.68
CA THR A 73 14.51 10.83 -1.07
C THR A 73 14.16 10.76 0.41
N LYS A 74 14.76 11.62 1.24
CA LYS A 74 14.37 11.73 2.65
C LYS A 74 12.88 12.11 2.83
N SER A 75 12.25 12.64 1.79
CA SER A 75 10.82 12.98 1.72
C SER A 75 9.94 11.89 1.10
N SER A 76 10.50 10.73 0.77
CA SER A 76 9.70 9.58 0.32
C SER A 76 8.72 9.16 1.41
N ALA A 77 7.61 8.58 0.97
CA ALA A 77 6.61 7.97 1.83
C ALA A 77 7.26 7.06 2.88
N ILE A 78 6.74 7.08 4.11
CA ILE A 78 7.37 6.41 5.27
C ILE A 78 7.56 4.90 5.05
N LEU A 79 6.68 4.27 4.26
CA LEU A 79 6.81 2.87 3.88
C LEU A 79 8.07 2.58 3.05
N PHE A 80 8.56 3.58 2.32
CA PHE A 80 9.63 3.48 1.34
C PHE A 80 10.82 4.39 1.70
N ASN A 81 11.12 4.58 2.99
CA ASN A 81 12.19 5.50 3.39
C ASN A 81 13.20 4.83 4.32
N GLY A 82 14.20 4.17 3.71
CA GLY A 82 15.28 3.49 4.41
C GLY A 82 16.23 4.39 5.22
N ASN A 83 16.19 5.70 4.98
CA ASN A 83 17.08 6.68 5.61
C ASN A 83 16.42 7.45 6.78
N SER A 84 15.20 7.07 7.19
CA SER A 84 14.54 7.62 8.37
C SER A 84 14.89 6.80 9.62
N SER A 85 15.03 7.44 10.78
CA SER A 85 15.11 6.74 12.07
C SER A 85 13.85 5.93 12.42
N THR A 86 12.79 6.05 11.60
CA THR A 86 11.49 5.38 11.75
C THR A 86 11.22 4.37 10.64
N PHE A 87 12.25 3.89 9.93
CA PHE A 87 12.05 2.94 8.85
C PHE A 87 11.36 1.65 9.33
N LEU A 88 10.27 1.29 8.67
CA LEU A 88 9.42 0.17 9.08
C LEU A 88 9.90 -1.18 8.53
N PHE A 89 10.43 -1.25 7.31
CA PHE A 89 10.71 -2.52 6.61
C PHE A 89 12.07 -2.51 5.93
N SER A 90 12.93 -3.49 6.14
CA SER A 90 14.26 -3.59 5.51
C SER A 90 14.26 -3.56 3.97
N SER A 91 15.40 -3.22 3.35
CA SER A 91 15.60 -3.08 1.89
C SER A 91 16.90 -3.75 1.43
N PRO A 92 17.02 -4.23 0.16
CA PRO A 92 18.17 -5.01 -0.33
C PRO A 92 19.53 -4.30 -0.37
N SER A 93 19.60 -2.97 -0.36
CA SER A 93 20.87 -2.23 -0.33
C SER A 93 20.71 -0.77 0.14
N GLU A 94 21.82 -0.08 0.48
CA GLU A 94 21.87 1.35 0.81
C GLU A 94 21.68 2.30 -0.41
N GLN A 95 21.00 1.89 -1.47
CA GLN A 95 20.84 2.68 -2.70
C GLN A 95 19.38 3.02 -3.06
N ASP A 96 19.23 3.99 -3.96
CA ASP A 96 18.05 4.79 -4.38
C ASP A 96 16.76 4.03 -4.86
N TRP A 97 16.54 2.77 -4.50
CA TRP A 97 15.50 1.88 -5.04
C TRP A 97 14.25 1.74 -4.16
N VAL A 98 13.11 1.36 -4.76
CA VAL A 98 11.77 1.29 -4.14
C VAL A 98 11.44 -0.01 -3.43
N ASP A 99 12.44 -0.86 -3.29
CA ASP A 99 12.23 -2.26 -3.00
C ASP A 99 12.35 -2.53 -1.51
N LEU A 100 11.45 -3.39 -1.04
CA LEU A 100 11.39 -3.82 0.34
C LEU A 100 11.66 -5.32 0.40
N HIS A 101 12.45 -5.73 1.39
CA HIS A 101 12.56 -7.15 1.72
C HIS A 101 11.20 -7.71 2.10
N CYS A 102 10.87 -8.83 1.49
CA CYS A 102 9.65 -9.57 1.78
C CYS A 102 9.83 -11.08 1.65
N THR A 103 8.87 -11.83 2.18
CA THR A 103 8.76 -13.27 1.94
C THR A 103 8.28 -13.55 0.51
N ILE A 104 8.27 -14.81 0.09
CA ILE A 104 7.73 -15.24 -1.21
C ILE A 104 6.23 -14.92 -1.36
N GLU A 105 5.51 -14.81 -0.24
CA GLU A 105 4.10 -14.39 -0.19
C GLU A 105 3.93 -12.87 -0.20
N GLY A 106 5.02 -12.10 -0.23
CA GLY A 106 5.01 -10.64 -0.26
C GLY A 106 4.90 -9.98 1.12
N HIS A 107 5.09 -10.71 2.23
CA HIS A 107 5.04 -10.10 3.56
C HIS A 107 6.33 -9.35 3.86
N PRO A 108 6.29 -8.04 4.19
CA PRO A 108 7.49 -7.26 4.41
C PRO A 108 8.22 -7.68 5.69
N ILE A 109 9.55 -7.55 5.67
CA ILE A 109 10.44 -7.89 6.77
C ILE A 109 10.92 -6.60 7.42
N SER A 110 10.67 -6.42 8.71
CA SER A 110 11.07 -5.25 9.48
C SER A 110 12.60 -5.07 9.51
N SER A 111 13.05 -3.88 9.93
CA SER A 111 14.47 -3.62 10.19
C SER A 111 15.08 -4.54 11.26
N THR A 112 14.26 -5.15 12.12
CA THR A 112 14.68 -6.12 13.14
C THR A 112 14.62 -7.57 12.66
N GLY A 113 14.20 -7.82 11.41
CA GLY A 113 14.04 -9.16 10.85
C GLY A 113 12.69 -9.82 11.13
N ALA A 114 11.74 -9.12 11.76
CA ALA A 114 10.40 -9.64 12.01
C ALA A 114 9.51 -9.56 10.76
N ILE A 115 8.70 -10.59 10.50
CA ILE A 115 7.79 -10.63 9.35
C ILE A 115 6.46 -9.99 9.73
N GLU A 116 6.03 -8.95 9.01
CA GLU A 116 4.72 -8.31 9.18
C GLU A 116 3.66 -9.01 8.31
N LYS A 117 2.87 -9.88 8.93
CA LYS A 117 1.89 -10.73 8.23
C LYS A 117 0.60 -10.00 7.83
N ASN A 118 0.33 -8.82 8.40
CA ASN A 118 -0.87 -8.05 8.09
C ASN A 118 -0.73 -7.17 6.85
N ILE A 119 0.49 -7.08 6.30
CA ILE A 119 0.79 -6.31 5.09
C ILE A 119 1.26 -7.28 4.01
N VAL A 120 0.80 -7.07 2.80
CA VAL A 120 1.29 -7.77 1.60
C VAL A 120 1.72 -6.74 0.59
N LEU A 121 2.96 -6.84 0.15
CA LEU A 121 3.54 -6.07 -0.92
C LEU A 121 3.23 -6.72 -2.27
N TYR A 122 3.06 -5.88 -3.29
CA TYR A 122 2.76 -6.32 -4.64
C TYR A 122 3.29 -5.33 -5.68
N GLY A 123 3.91 -5.85 -6.74
CA GLY A 123 4.46 -5.06 -7.84
C GLY A 123 5.83 -4.47 -7.52
N THR A 124 6.08 -3.24 -7.95
CA THR A 124 7.34 -2.51 -7.76
C THR A 124 7.95 -2.59 -6.34
N PRO A 125 7.18 -2.50 -5.23
CA PRO A 125 7.74 -2.68 -3.88
C PRO A 125 8.45 -4.02 -3.62
N THR A 126 8.19 -5.04 -4.44
CA THR A 126 8.78 -6.38 -4.32
C THR A 126 9.90 -6.63 -5.32
N GLU A 127 10.22 -5.67 -6.20
CA GLU A 127 11.27 -5.83 -7.20
C GLU A 127 12.60 -6.26 -6.56
N HIS A 128 13.40 -7.02 -7.31
CA HIS A 128 14.67 -7.62 -6.86
C HIS A 128 14.58 -8.70 -5.76
N ILE A 129 13.41 -8.88 -5.13
CA ILE A 129 13.10 -10.02 -4.27
C ILE A 129 12.17 -10.99 -5.00
N LEU A 130 11.09 -10.45 -5.55
CA LEU A 130 10.20 -11.08 -6.50
C LEU A 130 10.40 -10.38 -7.84
N PHE A 131 10.22 -11.10 -8.94
CA PHE A 131 10.09 -10.44 -10.24
C PHE A 131 8.79 -9.63 -10.25
N ASP A 132 8.84 -8.36 -10.69
CA ASP A 132 7.66 -7.50 -10.76
C ASP A 132 6.53 -8.23 -11.50
N ASN A 133 5.29 -8.04 -11.06
CA ASN A 133 4.15 -8.65 -11.73
C ASN A 133 3.90 -8.05 -13.13
N ASP A 134 4.50 -6.91 -13.44
CA ASP A 134 4.57 -6.34 -14.80
C ASP A 134 5.60 -7.09 -15.69
N SER A 135 6.50 -7.88 -15.09
CA SER A 135 7.50 -8.70 -15.79
C SER A 135 7.02 -10.14 -16.00
N LEU A 136 6.36 -10.41 -17.14
CA LEU A 136 6.14 -11.73 -17.79
C LEU A 136 5.60 -12.94 -16.98
N SER A 137 5.49 -12.89 -15.65
CA SER A 137 5.28 -14.04 -14.77
C SER A 137 4.16 -13.80 -13.75
N ARG A 138 2.98 -13.45 -14.30
CA ARG A 138 1.78 -13.14 -13.50
C ARG A 138 1.27 -14.28 -12.63
N ALA A 139 1.68 -15.51 -12.94
CA ALA A 139 1.31 -16.69 -12.18
C ALA A 139 2.32 -17.05 -11.08
N HIS A 140 3.60 -16.66 -11.24
CA HIS A 140 4.64 -17.06 -10.30
C HIS A 140 4.71 -16.14 -9.07
N ASN A 141 4.55 -14.83 -9.27
CA ASN A 141 4.64 -13.83 -8.20
C ASN A 141 3.28 -13.19 -7.89
N ASP A 142 2.23 -14.02 -7.85
CA ASP A 142 0.87 -13.57 -7.52
C ASP A 142 0.64 -13.51 -6.01
N THR A 143 1.23 -12.50 -5.36
CA THR A 143 0.96 -12.22 -3.95
C THR A 143 -0.47 -11.69 -3.74
N SER A 144 -1.10 -11.13 -4.79
CA SER A 144 -2.43 -10.53 -4.72
C SER A 144 -3.55 -11.54 -4.48
N SER A 145 -3.53 -12.69 -5.17
CA SER A 145 -4.53 -13.73 -4.96
C SER A 145 -4.36 -14.41 -3.62
N ALA A 146 -3.12 -14.61 -3.16
CA ALA A 146 -2.84 -15.15 -1.83
C ALA A 146 -3.37 -14.21 -0.74
N TRP A 147 -3.07 -12.91 -0.85
CA TRP A 147 -3.62 -11.88 0.02
C TRP A 147 -5.15 -11.91 0.04
N ALA A 148 -5.81 -11.88 -1.13
CA ALA A 148 -7.27 -11.84 -1.19
C ALA A 148 -7.92 -13.05 -0.51
N ARG A 149 -7.39 -14.26 -0.72
CA ARG A 149 -7.87 -15.47 -0.04
C ARG A 149 -7.69 -15.38 1.48
N ASN A 150 -6.53 -14.92 1.93
CA ASN A 150 -6.24 -14.77 3.36
C ASN A 150 -7.13 -13.70 4.00
N THR A 151 -7.37 -12.56 3.33
CA THR A 151 -8.28 -11.51 3.81
C THR A 151 -9.70 -12.05 3.96
N VAL A 152 -10.22 -12.77 2.97
CA VAL A 152 -11.57 -13.38 3.06
C VAL A 152 -11.65 -14.34 4.24
N LYS A 153 -10.65 -15.20 4.41
CA LYS A 153 -10.57 -16.14 5.53
C LYS A 153 -10.56 -15.40 6.87
N ASN A 154 -9.72 -14.40 7.03
CA ASN A 154 -9.61 -13.61 8.26
C ASN A 154 -10.93 -12.89 8.58
N VAL A 155 -11.59 -12.30 7.58
CA VAL A 155 -12.90 -11.65 7.76
C VAL A 155 -13.97 -12.65 8.18
N GLN A 156 -13.96 -13.87 7.61
CA GLN A 156 -14.88 -14.93 8.01
C GLN A 156 -14.62 -15.40 9.44
N GLU A 157 -13.36 -15.57 9.83
CA GLU A 157 -12.98 -15.93 11.19
C GLU A 157 -13.42 -14.87 12.21
N ILE A 158 -13.23 -13.58 11.91
CA ILE A 158 -13.70 -12.48 12.75
C ILE A 158 -15.23 -12.51 12.88
N LYS A 159 -15.95 -12.72 11.78
CA LYS A 159 -17.43 -12.83 11.82
C LYS A 159 -17.88 -14.01 12.67
N ASN A 160 -17.26 -15.17 12.49
CA ASN A 160 -17.60 -16.39 13.24
C ASN A 160 -17.26 -16.24 14.73
N TYR A 161 -16.15 -15.58 15.06
CA TYR A 161 -15.80 -15.23 16.43
C TYR A 161 -16.90 -14.37 17.06
N ASN A 162 -17.30 -13.27 16.41
CA ASN A 162 -18.35 -12.39 16.94
C ASN A 162 -19.70 -13.12 17.09
N LEU A 163 -20.06 -13.99 16.16
CA LEU A 163 -21.29 -14.80 16.24
C LEU A 163 -21.30 -15.81 17.41
N THR A 164 -20.13 -16.29 17.82
CA THR A 164 -20.01 -17.29 18.91
C THR A 164 -20.04 -16.65 20.30
N TYR A 165 -19.69 -15.36 20.41
CA TYR A 165 -19.66 -14.62 21.67
C TYR A 165 -20.90 -13.74 21.90
N GLU A 166 -21.73 -13.52 20.87
CA GLU A 166 -23.04 -12.85 21.00
C GLU A 166 -24.21 -13.83 21.21
N SER A 167 -23.96 -15.14 21.17
CA SER A 167 -24.93 -16.23 21.41
C SER A 167 -24.75 -16.88 22.78
#